data_AF-A0A7S1E287-F1
#
_entry.id   AF-A0A7S1E287-F1
#
_cell.length_a   1.000
_cell.length_b   1.000
_cell.length_c   1.000
_cell.angle_alpha   90.00
_cell.angle_beta   90.00
_cell.angle_gamma   90.00
#
_symmetry.space_group_name_H-M   'P 1'
#
loop_
_entity.id
_entity.type
_entity.pdbx_description
1 polymer ?
#
loop_
_entity_poly.entity_id
_entity_poly.type
_entity_poly.pdbx_seq_one_letter_code
_entity_poly.pdbx_strand_id
1 'polypeptide(L)'
;DKTPYLHKLNDGYRTTKPTKGICLLPKRGLNVMKHETARLLKLTNNSGVHPLSFYVPRKSDAFQDDIFPDCAAPSHAHSGDQWFSGSSKNPVTMPLNPALSGGKAVKKKSFKTVSSLSKELDEANKRIQYLETKLTANNIAFD
;
A
#
# COMPACT_ATOMS: atom_id res chain seq x y z
N ASP A 1 4.81 42.27 0.54
CA ASP A 1 5.79 41.15 0.55
C ASP A 1 5.10 39.88 1.02
N LYS A 2 4.75 38.92 0.19
CA LYS A 2 5.60 38.32 -0.84
C LYS A 2 4.74 37.69 -1.94
N THR A 3 5.02 38.05 -3.19
CA THR A 3 4.62 37.33 -4.40
C THR A 3 5.08 35.87 -4.32
N PRO A 4 4.41 34.88 -4.95
CA PRO A 4 4.78 33.48 -4.79
C PRO A 4 6.20 33.24 -5.35
N TYR A 5 7.17 33.05 -4.47
CA TYR A 5 8.56 32.74 -4.87
C TYR A 5 8.73 31.23 -4.95
N LEU A 6 9.03 30.74 -6.15
CA LEU A 6 9.42 29.34 -6.35
C LEU A 6 10.88 29.17 -5.97
N HIS A 7 11.14 28.57 -4.80
CA HIS A 7 12.47 28.15 -4.40
C HIS A 7 12.69 26.68 -4.78
N LYS A 8 13.58 26.44 -5.74
CA LYS A 8 13.98 25.08 -6.13
C LYS A 8 14.74 24.43 -4.97
N LEU A 9 14.20 23.33 -4.44
CA LEU A 9 14.80 22.61 -3.30
C LEU A 9 15.97 21.72 -3.71
N ASN A 10 15.91 21.07 -4.88
CA ASN A 10 16.99 20.25 -5.44
C ASN A 10 16.84 20.09 -6.97
N ASP A 11 17.83 19.44 -7.61
CA ASP A 11 17.82 19.14 -9.05
C ASP A 11 16.86 18.03 -9.49
N GLY A 12 16.10 17.48 -8.55
CA GLY A 12 15.14 16.39 -8.78
C GLY A 12 15.79 15.03 -9.01
N TYR A 13 14.95 14.01 -9.16
CA TYR A 13 15.36 12.67 -9.51
C TYR A 13 15.62 12.57 -11.02
N ARG A 14 16.84 12.19 -11.43
CA ARG A 14 17.22 11.95 -12.83
C ARG A 14 17.61 10.48 -13.01
N THR A 15 17.16 9.87 -14.10
CA THR A 15 17.54 8.50 -14.46
C THR A 15 17.51 8.30 -15.97
N THR A 16 18.44 7.50 -16.47
CA THR A 16 18.47 7.05 -17.87
C THR A 16 17.50 5.90 -18.14
N LYS A 17 16.91 5.31 -17.08
CA LYS A 17 15.97 4.19 -17.21
C LYS A 17 14.61 4.66 -17.75
N PRO A 18 14.16 4.13 -18.91
CA PRO A 18 12.85 4.48 -19.46
C PRO A 18 11.71 4.17 -18.48
N THR A 19 10.74 5.07 -18.43
CA THR A 19 9.51 4.91 -17.64
C THR A 19 8.44 4.24 -18.50
N LYS A 20 7.82 3.17 -17.98
CA LYS A 20 6.65 2.53 -18.62
C LYS A 20 5.32 2.99 -18.03
N GLY A 21 5.33 3.39 -16.78
CA GLY A 21 4.16 3.90 -16.08
C GLY A 21 4.56 4.52 -14.76
N ILE A 22 3.70 5.39 -14.24
CA ILE A 22 3.86 6.02 -12.94
C ILE A 22 2.49 6.04 -12.27
N CYS A 23 2.44 5.73 -10.97
CA CYS A 23 1.30 6.07 -10.13
C CYS A 23 1.76 6.75 -8.84
N LEU A 24 0.88 7.50 -8.20
CA LEU A 24 1.13 8.17 -6.93
C LEU A 24 0.50 7.34 -5.80
N LEU A 25 1.26 7.11 -4.74
CA LEU A 25 0.76 6.42 -3.55
C LEU A 25 -0.20 7.33 -2.74
N PRO A 26 -1.36 6.85 -2.28
CA PRO A 26 -2.26 7.67 -1.47
C PRO A 26 -1.57 8.15 -0.19
N LYS A 27 -2.02 9.28 0.36
CA LYS A 27 -1.44 9.93 1.56
C LYS A 27 -1.29 8.97 2.76
N ARG A 28 -2.27 8.09 2.95
CA ARG A 28 -2.27 7.05 4.00
C ARG A 28 -1.15 5.99 3.86
N GLY A 29 -0.50 5.90 2.70
CA GLY A 29 0.62 4.98 2.45
C GLY A 29 2.01 5.62 2.59
N LEU A 30 2.07 6.91 2.93
CA LEU A 30 3.33 7.65 3.07
C LEU A 30 3.91 7.50 4.48
N ASN A 31 5.23 7.70 4.59
CA ASN A 31 5.91 7.77 5.87
C ASN A 31 5.89 9.22 6.40
N VAL A 32 4.80 9.55 7.10
CA VAL A 32 4.56 10.90 7.64
C VAL A 32 5.58 11.33 8.70
N MET A 33 6.14 10.38 9.46
CA MET A 33 7.17 10.67 10.47
C MET A 33 8.51 11.09 9.85
N LYS A 34 8.77 10.69 8.60
CA LYS A 34 9.93 11.15 7.82
C LYS A 34 9.61 12.36 6.93
N HIS A 35 8.43 12.97 7.11
CA HIS A 35 7.97 14.12 6.30
C HIS A 35 7.87 13.81 4.81
N GLU A 36 7.53 12.56 4.48
CA GLU A 36 7.27 12.15 3.10
C GLU A 36 5.91 12.70 2.63
N THR A 37 5.90 13.62 1.68
CA THR A 37 4.68 14.27 1.20
C THR A 37 4.13 13.63 -0.07
N ALA A 38 4.96 12.93 -0.84
CA ALA A 38 4.54 12.16 -1.99
C ALA A 38 5.47 10.96 -2.22
N ARG A 39 4.89 9.88 -2.77
CA ARG A 39 5.66 8.77 -3.31
C ARG A 39 5.11 8.40 -4.67
N LEU A 40 5.97 8.37 -5.68
CA LEU A 40 5.64 7.84 -7.00
C LEU A 40 6.17 6.42 -7.12
N LEU A 41 5.37 5.52 -7.67
CA LEU A 41 5.80 4.17 -8.04
C LEU A 41 6.05 4.18 -9.55
N LYS A 42 7.32 4.24 -9.93
CA LYS A 42 7.76 4.27 -11.32
C LYS A 42 7.99 2.85 -11.83
N LEU A 43 7.26 2.41 -12.84
CA LEU A 43 7.52 1.14 -13.53
C LEU A 43 8.62 1.31 -14.57
N THR A 44 9.58 0.37 -14.57
CA THR A 44 10.73 0.30 -15.49
C THR A 44 10.76 -1.04 -16.23
N ASN A 45 11.44 -1.10 -17.38
CA ASN A 45 11.46 -2.31 -18.22
C ASN A 45 12.00 -3.55 -17.50
N ASN A 46 13.19 -3.45 -16.90
CA ASN A 46 13.95 -4.62 -16.43
C ASN A 46 14.11 -4.65 -14.91
N SER A 47 13.77 -3.57 -14.20
CA SER A 47 13.95 -3.45 -12.74
C SER A 47 12.63 -3.34 -11.98
N GLY A 48 11.50 -3.64 -12.64
CA GLY A 48 10.18 -3.60 -12.01
C GLY A 48 9.79 -2.21 -11.52
N VAL A 49 9.13 -2.16 -10.36
CA VAL A 49 8.62 -0.93 -9.74
C VAL A 49 9.69 -0.29 -8.86
N HIS A 50 10.03 0.96 -9.14
CA HIS A 50 10.99 1.78 -8.42
C HIS A 50 10.26 2.91 -7.66
N PRO A 51 10.26 2.88 -6.31
CA PRO A 51 9.65 3.94 -5.51
C PRO A 51 10.49 5.22 -5.52
N LEU A 52 9.85 6.36 -5.77
CA LEU A 52 10.43 7.69 -5.71
C LEU A 52 9.74 8.48 -4.61
N SER A 53 10.42 8.67 -3.49
CA SER A 53 9.91 9.39 -2.33
C SER A 53 10.33 10.86 -2.35
N PHE A 54 9.39 11.74 -2.02
CA PHE A 54 9.59 13.18 -1.93
C PHE A 54 9.36 13.62 -0.49
N TYR A 55 10.36 14.30 0.07
CA TYR A 55 10.40 14.70 1.47
C TYR A 55 10.47 16.21 1.59
N VAL A 56 9.76 16.76 2.57
CA VAL A 56 9.96 18.14 2.99
C VAL A 56 11.09 18.15 4.02
N PRO A 57 12.19 18.88 3.80
CA PRO A 57 13.30 18.91 4.77
C PRO A 57 12.85 19.62 6.05
N ARG A 58 12.81 18.88 7.17
CA ARG A 58 12.50 19.38 8.51
C ARG A 58 13.62 19.01 9.47
N LYS A 59 13.82 19.83 10.50
CA LYS A 59 14.85 19.59 11.54
C LYS A 59 14.39 18.62 12.63
N SER A 60 13.08 18.43 12.79
CA SER A 60 12.49 17.66 13.88
C SER A 60 11.92 16.34 13.35
N ASP A 61 12.15 15.25 14.06
CA ASP A 61 11.55 13.93 13.78
C ASP A 61 10.09 13.82 14.28
N ALA A 62 9.55 14.88 14.88
CA ALA A 62 8.15 14.92 15.29
C ALA A 62 7.21 14.96 14.06
N PHE A 63 5.98 14.49 14.26
CA PHE A 63 4.90 14.68 13.30
C PHE A 63 4.69 16.18 13.03
N GLN A 64 4.37 16.54 11.79
CA GLN A 64 4.26 17.91 11.33
C GLN A 64 2.83 18.16 10.84
N ASP A 65 1.95 18.63 11.73
CA ASP A 65 0.53 18.83 11.41
C ASP A 65 0.31 19.86 10.28
N ASP A 66 1.24 20.80 10.08
CA ASP A 66 1.15 21.86 9.07
C ASP A 66 1.26 21.36 7.63
N ILE A 67 1.97 20.24 7.40
CA ILE A 67 2.14 19.64 6.06
C ILE A 67 1.28 18.38 5.85
N PHE A 68 0.62 17.90 6.91
CA PHE A 68 -0.23 16.71 6.88
C PHE A 68 -1.61 17.02 7.47
N PRO A 69 -2.44 17.81 6.75
CA PRO A 69 -3.83 17.99 7.15
C PRO A 69 -4.61 16.67 7.09
N ASP A 70 -5.79 16.65 7.71
CA ASP A 70 -6.70 15.52 7.64
C ASP A 70 -6.95 15.10 6.19
N CYS A 71 -6.78 13.80 5.93
CA CYS A 71 -6.82 13.24 4.59
C CYS A 71 -8.02 12.29 4.41
N ALA A 72 -8.40 12.02 3.16
CA ALA A 72 -9.49 11.11 2.86
C ALA A 72 -9.29 9.73 3.54
N ALA A 73 -10.27 9.38 4.37
CA ALA A 73 -10.37 8.11 5.06
C ALA A 73 -10.68 6.98 4.06
N PRO A 74 -10.48 5.70 4.44
CA PRO A 74 -10.89 4.56 3.60
C PRO A 74 -12.42 4.34 3.57
N SER A 75 -13.18 5.11 4.36
CA SER A 75 -14.65 5.04 4.42
C SER A 75 -15.32 5.90 3.37
N HIS A 76 -16.38 5.40 2.77
CA HIS A 76 -17.23 6.15 1.85
C HIS A 76 -18.11 7.17 2.60
N ALA A 77 -18.37 8.33 2.01
CA ALA A 77 -19.29 9.32 2.56
C ALA A 77 -20.77 8.98 2.30
N HIS A 78 -21.02 8.21 1.23
CA HIS A 78 -22.36 7.82 0.76
C HIS A 78 -22.37 6.35 0.38
N SER A 79 -23.54 5.72 0.48
CA SER A 79 -23.83 4.54 -0.33
C SER A 79 -24.09 4.94 -1.78
N GLY A 80 -24.09 3.95 -2.70
CA GLY A 80 -24.42 4.18 -4.10
C GLY A 80 -25.79 4.85 -4.28
N ASP A 81 -26.83 4.30 -3.64
CA ASP A 81 -28.20 4.81 -3.76
C ASP A 81 -28.35 6.26 -3.29
N GLN A 82 -27.68 6.63 -2.19
CA GLN A 82 -27.69 8.01 -1.69
C GLN A 82 -27.07 8.98 -2.71
N TRP A 83 -25.97 8.57 -3.34
CA TRP A 83 -25.34 9.40 -4.35
C TRP A 83 -26.23 9.54 -5.59
N PHE A 84 -26.84 8.43 -6.06
CA PHE A 84 -27.79 8.46 -7.17
C PHE A 84 -29.06 9.30 -6.88
N SER A 85 -29.48 9.38 -5.61
CA SER A 85 -30.58 10.25 -5.17
C SER A 85 -30.16 11.72 -5.00
N GLY A 86 -28.96 12.11 -5.44
CA GLY A 86 -28.48 13.49 -5.43
C GLY A 86 -27.74 13.95 -4.16
N SER A 87 -27.32 13.03 -3.29
CA SER A 87 -26.60 13.39 -2.06
C SER A 87 -25.20 13.96 -2.35
N SER A 88 -24.84 15.06 -1.67
CA SER A 88 -23.57 15.79 -1.85
C SER A 88 -22.87 16.08 -0.51
N LYS A 89 -22.37 15.03 0.14
CA LYS A 89 -21.55 15.09 1.37
C LYS A 89 -20.08 15.10 0.97
N ASN A 90 -19.29 15.83 1.74
CA ASN A 90 -17.83 15.84 1.62
C ASN A 90 -17.21 14.46 1.96
N PRO A 91 -16.00 14.17 1.46
CA PRO A 91 -15.27 12.97 1.83
C PRO A 91 -15.10 12.88 3.35
N VAL A 92 -15.22 11.66 3.88
CA VAL A 92 -14.85 11.40 5.28
C VAL A 92 -13.34 11.57 5.40
N THR A 93 -12.90 12.39 6.35
CA THR A 93 -11.47 12.64 6.60
C THR A 93 -10.99 11.90 7.85
N MET A 94 -9.69 11.70 7.96
CA MET A 94 -9.02 11.15 9.14
C MET A 94 -7.67 11.85 9.35
N PRO A 95 -7.22 11.99 10.61
CA PRO A 95 -5.89 12.49 10.90
C PRO A 95 -4.83 11.48 10.45
N LEU A 96 -3.73 12.00 9.91
CA LEU A 96 -2.55 11.20 9.59
C LEU A 96 -1.58 11.05 10.77
N ASN A 97 -1.79 11.82 11.85
CA ASN A 97 -0.97 11.78 13.04
C ASN A 97 -1.10 10.41 13.74
N PRO A 98 -0.01 9.64 13.88
CA PRO A 98 -0.05 8.32 14.52
C PRO A 98 -0.54 8.35 15.98
N ALA A 99 -0.37 9.47 16.69
CA ALA A 99 -0.84 9.63 18.06
C ALA A 99 -2.38 9.78 18.15
N LEU A 100 -2.99 10.36 17.11
CA LEU A 100 -4.44 10.58 17.03
C LEU A 100 -5.17 9.42 16.36
N SER A 101 -4.46 8.59 15.58
CA SER A 101 -5.03 7.38 15.02
C SER A 101 -5.23 6.34 16.13
N GLY A 102 -6.29 6.47 16.92
CA GLY A 102 -6.78 5.45 17.87
C GLY A 102 -7.29 4.16 17.18
N GLY A 103 -6.93 3.95 15.91
CA GLY A 103 -7.33 2.81 15.11
C GLY A 103 -6.50 1.59 15.47
N LYS A 104 -7.15 0.59 16.07
CA LYS A 104 -6.67 -0.80 16.15
C LYS A 104 -5.87 -1.11 14.89
N ALA A 105 -4.57 -1.39 15.03
CA ALA A 105 -3.72 -1.78 13.93
C ALA A 105 -4.50 -2.78 13.06
N VAL A 106 -4.86 -2.38 11.83
CA VAL A 106 -5.45 -3.32 10.87
C VAL A 106 -4.45 -4.46 10.81
N LYS A 107 -4.81 -5.63 11.36
CA LYS A 107 -3.92 -6.79 11.38
C LYS A 107 -3.42 -6.94 9.94
N LYS A 108 -2.15 -6.64 9.70
CA LYS A 108 -1.53 -6.88 8.39
C LYS A 108 -1.82 -8.35 8.12
N LYS A 109 -2.66 -8.65 7.13
CA LYS A 109 -2.83 -10.04 6.70
C LYS A 109 -1.44 -10.49 6.29
N SER A 110 -0.84 -11.38 7.07
CA SER A 110 0.47 -11.93 6.78
C SER A 110 0.30 -12.77 5.51
N PHE A 111 0.87 -12.30 4.41
CA PHE A 111 0.97 -13.11 3.21
C PHE A 111 2.10 -14.12 3.43
N LYS A 112 1.81 -15.40 3.22
CA LYS A 112 2.84 -16.44 3.17
C LYS A 112 3.74 -16.18 1.96
N THR A 113 5.05 -16.39 2.11
CA THR A 113 6.00 -16.24 0.99
C THR A 113 5.79 -17.36 -0.02
N VAL A 114 6.15 -17.12 -1.29
CA VAL A 114 6.07 -18.16 -2.35
C VAL A 114 6.83 -19.42 -1.95
N SER A 115 7.99 -19.28 -1.29
CA SER A 115 8.77 -20.44 -0.83
C SER A 115 8.11 -21.22 0.31
N SER A 116 7.33 -20.56 1.17
CA SER A 116 6.57 -21.25 2.21
C SER A 116 5.37 -21.99 1.63
N LEU A 117 4.69 -21.39 0.66
CA LEU A 117 3.57 -21.99 -0.04
C LEU A 117 4.00 -23.19 -0.90
N SER A 118 5.16 -23.11 -1.56
CA SER A 118 5.69 -24.23 -2.35
C SER A 118 6.04 -25.42 -1.47
N LYS A 119 6.63 -25.19 -0.30
CA LYS A 119 6.94 -26.27 0.67
C LYS A 119 5.67 -26.94 1.20
N GLU A 120 4.66 -26.16 1.58
CA GLU A 120 3.36 -26.71 2.00
C GLU A 120 2.70 -27.53 0.88
N LEU A 121 2.79 -27.07 -0.38
CA LEU A 121 2.23 -27.78 -1.53
C LEU A 121 2.94 -29.12 -1.76
N ASP A 122 4.27 -29.15 -1.69
CA ASP A 122 5.05 -30.38 -1.86
C ASP A 122 4.75 -31.40 -0.75
N GLU A 123 4.59 -30.95 0.49
CA GLU A 123 4.26 -31.80 1.62
C GLU A 123 2.82 -32.35 1.53
N ALA A 124 1.86 -31.51 1.13
CA ALA A 124 0.48 -31.92 0.89
C ALA A 124 0.40 -32.97 -0.24
N ASN A 125 1.11 -32.75 -1.35
CA ASN A 125 1.14 -33.70 -2.47
C ASN A 125 1.75 -35.05 -2.08
N LYS A 126 2.81 -35.07 -1.28
CA LYS A 126 3.37 -36.32 -0.73
C LYS A 126 2.37 -37.04 0.16
N ARG A 127 1.63 -36.30 0.98
CA ARG A 127 0.61 -36.88 1.84
C ARG A 127 -0.55 -37.48 1.04
N ILE A 128 -0.98 -36.80 -0.03
CA ILE A 128 -2.01 -37.30 -0.95
C ILE A 128 -1.56 -38.64 -1.57
N GLN A 129 -0.36 -38.69 -2.15
CA GLN A 129 0.18 -39.93 -2.73
C GLN A 129 0.26 -41.09 -1.73
N TYR A 130 0.67 -40.80 -0.48
CA TYR A 130 0.69 -41.80 0.58
C TYR A 130 -0.71 -42.34 0.92
N LEU A 131 -1.73 -41.47 0.91
CA LEU A 131 -3.11 -41.90 1.18
C LEU A 131 -3.67 -42.69 0.00
N GLU A 132 -3.43 -42.24 -1.23
CA GLU A 132 -3.83 -42.95 -2.45
C GLU A 132 -3.23 -44.36 -2.49
N THR A 133 -1.93 -44.50 -2.24
CA THR A 133 -1.27 -45.82 -2.20
C THR A 133 -1.87 -46.74 -1.13
N LYS A 134 -2.23 -46.20 0.04
CA LYS A 134 -2.93 -46.95 1.08
C LYS A 134 -4.34 -47.34 0.69
N LEU A 135 -5.09 -46.46 0.03
CA LEU A 135 -6.44 -46.75 -0.43
C LEU A 135 -6.44 -47.85 -1.50
N THR A 136 -5.52 -47.74 -2.47
CA THR A 136 -5.29 -48.78 -3.48
C THR A 136 -4.91 -50.12 -2.85
N ALA A 137 -4.03 -50.12 -1.85
CA ALA A 137 -3.64 -51.35 -1.14
C ALA A 137 -4.80 -52.01 -0.36
N ASN A 138 -5.84 -51.25 -0.02
CA ASN A 138 -7.05 -51.77 0.64
C ASN A 138 -8.21 -52.00 -0.35
N ASN A 139 -7.96 -51.96 -1.67
CA ASN A 139 -8.98 -52.07 -2.72
C ASN A 139 -10.16 -51.07 -2.57
N ILE A 140 -9.90 -49.89 -2.00
CA ILE A 140 -10.89 -48.82 -1.89
C ILE A 140 -10.64 -47.86 -3.06
N ALA A 141 -11.44 -47.99 -4.11
CA ALA A 141 -11.48 -47.02 -5.20
C ALA A 141 -12.55 -45.95 -4.92
N PHE A 142 -12.25 -44.71 -5.29
CA PHE A 142 -13.26 -43.67 -5.44
C PHE A 142 -13.62 -43.60 -6.94
N ASP A 143 -14.90 -43.85 -7.25
CA ASP A 143 -15.49 -43.58 -8.58
C ASP A 143 -15.59 -42.07 -8.84
#